data_AF-A0A924J112-F1
#
_entry.id   AF-A0A924J112-F1
#
_cell.length_a   1.000
_cell.length_b   1.000
_cell.length_c   1.000
_cell.angle_alpha   90.00
_cell.angle_beta   90.00
_cell.angle_gamma   90.00
#
_symmetry.space_group_name_H-M   'P 1'
#
loop_
_entity.id
_entity.type
_entity.pdbx_description
1 polymer ?
#
loop_
_entity_poly.entity_id
_entity_poly.type
_entity_poly.pdbx_seq_one_letter_code
_entity_poly.pdbx_strand_id
1 'polypeptide(L)' 'IVDIAERAMKELRIKPIIKPIRGGTDGCQLSYKGLPCPNIFAGGHNFHGKYEYIPVESMQKAVDVIVKIAELTVITIAK' A
#
# COMPACT_ATOMS: atom_id res chain seq x y z
N ILE A 1 11.38 4.17 1.91
CA ILE A 1 10.37 3.10 1.76
C ILE A 1 9.11 3.53 1.03
N VAL A 2 8.56 4.73 1.28
CA VAL A 2 7.33 5.21 0.61
C VAL A 2 7.56 5.41 -0.89
N ASP A 3 8.76 5.85 -1.27
CA ASP A 3 9.26 5.99 -2.63
C ASP A 3 9.20 4.68 -3.44
N ILE A 4 9.52 3.53 -2.82
CA ILE A 4 9.42 2.22 -3.48
C ILE A 4 7.95 1.87 -3.79
N ALA A 5 7.05 2.10 -2.82
CA ALA A 5 5.62 1.87 -3.02
C ALA A 5 5.03 2.81 -4.08
N GLU A 6 5.45 4.09 -4.08
CA GLU A 6 5.03 5.06 -5.08
C GLU A 6 5.51 4.67 -6.49
N ARG A 7 6.77 4.23 -6.60
CA ARG A 7 7.34 3.74 -7.85
C ARG A 7 6.63 2.49 -8.36
N ALA A 8 6.36 1.53 -7.48
CA ALA A 8 5.63 0.31 -7.83
C ALA A 8 4.25 0.62 -8.43
N MET A 9 3.50 1.53 -7.79
CA MET A 9 2.20 1.98 -8.31
C MET A 9 2.34 2.66 -9.67
N LYS A 10 3.34 3.55 -9.86
CA LYS A 10 3.58 4.23 -11.14
C LYS A 10 3.93 3.26 -12.28
N GLU A 11 4.80 2.28 -12.03
CA GLU A 11 5.18 1.26 -13.03
C GLU A 11 3.98 0.40 -13.45
N LEU A 12 3.03 0.18 -12.54
CA LEU A 12 1.76 -0.52 -12.79
C LEU A 12 0.65 0.38 -13.35
N ARG A 13 0.95 1.64 -13.68
CA ARG A 13 0.01 2.65 -14.17
C ARG A 13 -1.14 2.95 -13.20
N ILE A 14 -0.90 2.79 -11.90
CA ILE A 14 -1.80 3.17 -10.82
C ILE A 14 -1.37 4.56 -10.34
N LYS A 15 -2.30 5.53 -10.34
CA LYS A 15 -2.02 6.88 -9.81
C LYS A 15 -1.87 6.82 -8.28
N PRO A 16 -0.71 7.16 -7.70
CA PRO A 16 -0.57 7.19 -6.25
C PRO A 16 -1.43 8.31 -5.64
N ILE A 17 -2.11 8.00 -4.53
CA ILE A 17 -2.88 8.97 -3.76
C ILE A 17 -2.30 8.99 -2.35
N ILE A 18 -1.49 10.01 -2.06
CA ILE A 18 -0.87 10.20 -0.75
C ILE A 18 -1.80 11.09 0.08
N LYS A 19 -2.44 10.51 1.10
CA LYS A 19 -3.36 11.20 2.00
C LYS A 19 -3.10 10.79 3.45
N PRO A 20 -3.31 11.71 4.42
CA PRO A 20 -3.20 11.36 5.83
C PRO A 20 -4.36 10.45 6.26
N ILE A 21 -4.06 9.50 7.15
CA ILE A 21 -5.06 8.70 7.85
C ILE A 21 -5.48 9.49 9.10
N ARG A 22 -6.79 9.74 9.26
CA ARG A 22 -7.34 10.46 10.43
C ARG A 22 -7.76 9.49 11.54
N GLY A 23 -6.83 8.65 11.96
CA GLY A 23 -7.02 7.59 12.95
C GLY A 23 -5.74 6.81 13.20
N GLY A 24 -5.78 5.83 14.10
CA GLY A 24 -4.66 4.92 14.34
C GLY A 24 -4.61 3.76 13.33
N THR A 25 -3.41 3.21 13.14
CA THR A 25 -3.18 1.96 12.39
C THR A 25 -2.12 1.14 13.13
N ASP A 26 -2.06 -0.16 12.90
CA ASP A 26 -0.96 -0.97 13.45
C ASP A 26 0.41 -0.44 12.98
N GLY A 27 0.48 0.07 11.75
CA GLY A 27 1.65 0.70 11.18
C GLY A 27 2.16 1.92 11.98
N CYS A 28 1.27 2.71 12.62
CA CYS A 28 1.71 3.84 13.44
C CYS A 28 2.40 3.36 14.74
N GLN A 29 1.89 2.28 15.35
CA GLN A 29 2.51 1.65 16.51
C GLN A 29 3.83 0.95 16.16
N LEU A 30 3.88 0.23 15.03
CA LEU A 30 5.11 -0.39 14.54
C LEU A 30 6.19 0.66 14.23
N SER A 31 5.79 1.77 13.59
CA SER A 31 6.71 2.88 13.29
C SER A 31 7.26 3.51 14.56
N TYR A 32 6.43 3.70 15.60
CA TYR A 32 6.88 4.17 16.91
C TYR A 32 7.91 3.21 17.56
N LYS A 33 7.77 1.90 17.33
CA LYS A 33 8.69 0.86 17.81
C LYS A 33 9.94 0.68 16.94
N GLY A 34 10.18 1.56 15.96
CA GLY A 34 11.37 1.53 15.11
C GLY A 34 11.24 0.70 13.84
N LEU A 35 10.03 0.27 13.46
CA LEU A 35 9.74 -0.40 12.19
C LEU A 35 8.85 0.51 11.31
N PRO A 36 9.42 1.34 10.43
CA PRO A 36 8.65 2.20 9.53
C PRO A 36 7.67 1.39 8.68
N CYS A 37 6.37 1.67 8.80
CA CYS A 37 5.31 0.84 8.25
C CYS A 37 4.18 1.69 7.62
N PRO A 38 4.30 2.06 6.34
CA PRO A 38 3.27 2.80 5.62
C PRO A 38 2.11 1.89 5.20
N ASN A 39 0.91 2.44 5.08
CA ASN A 39 -0.22 1.74 4.50
C ASN A 39 -0.23 1.84 2.97
N ILE A 40 -0.66 0.77 2.32
CA ILE A 40 -1.06 0.74 0.91
C ILE A 40 -2.55 0.39 0.80
N PHE A 41 -3.15 0.60 -0.36
CA PHE A 41 -4.57 0.34 -0.55
C PHE A 41 -4.88 -1.17 -0.55
N ALA A 42 -6.07 -1.53 -0.07
CA ALA A 42 -6.63 -2.88 -0.25
C ALA A 42 -7.63 -2.95 -1.42
N GLY A 43 -8.16 -1.81 -1.87
CA GLY A 43 -9.15 -1.71 -2.94
C GLY A 43 -10.60 -1.68 -2.47
N GLY A 44 -10.85 -1.80 -1.16
CA GLY A 44 -12.18 -1.76 -0.58
C GLY A 44 -12.74 -0.35 -0.40
N HIS A 45 -14.06 -0.29 -0.23
CA HIS A 45 -14.86 0.92 -0.07
C HIS A 45 -15.85 0.77 1.10
N ASN A 46 -16.25 1.90 1.70
CA ASN A 46 -17.28 1.98 2.75
C ASN A 46 -17.03 1.05 3.95
N PHE A 47 -15.78 0.90 4.37
CA PHE A 47 -15.37 0.07 5.50
C PHE A 47 -16.22 0.32 6.77
N HIS A 48 -16.53 -0.75 7.49
CA HIS A 48 -17.29 -0.76 8.74
C HIS A 48 -18.77 -0.41 8.59
N GLY A 49 -19.42 -0.90 7.54
CA GLY A 49 -20.86 -0.70 7.34
C GLY A 49 -21.50 -1.72 6.40
N LYS A 50 -22.84 -1.70 6.34
CA LYS A 50 -23.63 -2.62 5.49
C LYS A 50 -23.40 -2.48 3.98
N TYR A 51 -22.71 -1.42 3.55
CA TYR A 51 -22.38 -1.14 2.16
C TYR A 51 -20.88 -1.33 1.86
N GLU A 52 -20.15 -2.00 2.75
CA GLU A 52 -18.76 -2.37 2.55
C GLU A 52 -18.65 -3.34 1.36
N TYR A 53 -17.74 -3.05 0.44
CA TYR A 53 -17.47 -3.92 -0.70
C TYR A 53 -16.04 -3.75 -1.21
N ILE A 54 -15.60 -4.72 -2.02
CA ILE A 54 -14.29 -4.72 -2.65
C ILE A 54 -14.39 -5.26 -4.09
N PRO A 55 -14.05 -4.47 -5.12
CA PRO A 55 -13.96 -4.96 -6.49
C PRO A 55 -12.81 -5.96 -6.66
N VAL A 56 -13.06 -7.05 -7.38
CA VAL A 56 -12.05 -8.11 -7.62
C VAL A 56 -10.85 -7.56 -8.37
N GLU A 57 -11.06 -6.66 -9.33
CA GLU A 57 -10.01 -6.02 -10.10
C GLU A 57 -9.11 -5.16 -9.20
N SER A 58 -9.70 -4.48 -8.21
CA SER A 58 -8.95 -3.70 -7.22
C SER A 58 -8.11 -4.59 -6.32
N MET A 59 -8.62 -5.78 -5.94
CA MET A 59 -7.84 -6.78 -5.19
C MET A 59 -6.64 -7.25 -6.00
N GLN A 60 -6.83 -7.56 -7.28
CA GLN A 60 -5.73 -7.96 -8.16
C GLN A 60 -4.67 -6.86 -8.24
N LYS A 61 -5.08 -5.59 -8.35
CA LYS A 61 -4.13 -4.47 -8.34
C LYS A 61 -3.37 -4.31 -7.03
N ALA A 62 -3.98 -4.61 -5.89
CA ALA A 62 -3.28 -4.61 -4.61
C ALA A 62 -2.20 -5.71 -4.58
N VAL A 63 -2.51 -6.91 -5.09
CA VAL A 63 -1.54 -8.02 -5.22
C VAL A 63 -0.39 -7.62 -6.15
N ASP A 64 -0.69 -7.07 -7.33
CA ASP A 64 0.33 -6.63 -8.29
C ASP A 64 1.29 -5.62 -7.64
N VAL A 65 0.78 -4.68 -6.85
CA VAL A 65 1.58 -3.68 -6.13
C VAL A 65 2.48 -4.32 -5.08
N ILE A 66 1.97 -5.27 -4.28
CA ILE A 66 2.77 -5.98 -3.28
C ILE A 66 3.94 -6.72 -3.94
N VAL A 67 3.67 -7.46 -5.01
CA VAL A 67 4.69 -8.22 -5.76
C VAL A 67 5.72 -7.27 -6.35
N LYS A 68 5.28 -6.16 -6.97
CA LYS A 68 6.18 -5.17 -7.56
C LYS A 68 7.06 -4.48 -6.51
N ILE A 69 6.54 -4.21 -5.30
CA ILE A 69 7.33 -3.68 -4.19
C ILE A 69 8.45 -4.65 -3.81
N ALA A 70 8.16 -5.95 -3.69
CA ALA A 70 9.16 -6.96 -3.38
C ALA A 70 10.25 -7.02 -4.47
N GLU A 71 9.85 -7.03 -5.75
CA GLU A 71 10.75 -7.01 -6.90
C GLU A 71 11.69 -5.79 -6.88
N LEU A 72 11.12 -4.58 -6.72
CA LEU A 72 11.90 -3.34 -6.69
C LEU A 72 12.81 -3.22 -5.47
N THR A 73 12.41 -3.82 -4.34
CA THR A 73 13.22 -3.84 -3.11
C THR A 73 14.51 -4.62 -3.32
N VAL A 74 14.45 -5.81 -3.95
CA VAL A 74 15.64 -6.62 -4.24
C VAL A 74 16.59 -5.89 -5.17
N ILE A 75 16.08 -5.26 -6.24
CA ILE A 75 16.91 -4.49 -7.20
C ILE A 75 17.62 -3.32 -6.51
N THR A 76 16.96 -2.69 -5.54
CA THR A 76 17.51 -1.52 -4.84
C THR A 76 18.60 -1.92 -3.84
N ILE A 77 18.45 -3.06 -3.16
CA ILE A 77 19.44 -3.57 -2.19
C ILE A 77 20.66 -4.17 -2.89
N ALA A 78 20.49 -4.73 -4.09
CA ALA A 78 21.59 -5.34 -4.86
C ALA A 78 22.50 -4.32 -5.57
N LYS A 79 22.21 -3.02 -5.44
CA LYS A 79 23.03 -1.91 -5.93
C LYS A 79 23.81 -1.29 -4.78
#